data_AF-A0A7V8JDY1-F1
#
_entry.id   AF-A0A7V8JDY1-F1
#
_cell.length_a   1.000
_cell.length_b   1.000
_cell.length_c   1.000
_cell.angle_alpha   90.00
_cell.angle_beta   90.00
_cell.angle_gamma   90.00
#
_symmetry.space_group_name_H-M   'P 1'
#
loop_
_entity.id
_entity.type
_entity.pdbx_description
1 polymer ?
#
loop_
_entity_poly.entity_id
_entity_poly.type
_entity_poly.pdbx_seq_one_letter_code
_entity_poly.pdbx_strand_id
1 'polypeptide(L)'
;MQFLFEVEDVFSITGQGCVLAPGVPQAFMRELKTGAPLLICTPQGEHIYTHIDFFVSVKKTQPLSHTPFSLPSMIKKESIPAGSEVYLEDDAKK
;
A
#
# COMPACT_ATOMS: atom_id res chain seq x y z
N MET A 1 -7.32 -4.31 12.89
CA MET A 1 -6.27 -4.15 11.88
C MET A 1 -6.02 -5.50 11.23
N GLN A 2 -5.73 -5.53 9.93
CA GLN A 2 -5.37 -6.76 9.21
C GLN A 2 -4.10 -6.54 8.40
N PHE A 3 -3.18 -7.50 8.48
CA PHE A 3 -1.99 -7.50 7.64
C PHE A 3 -2.37 -7.64 6.16
N LEU A 4 -1.73 -6.84 5.31
CA LEU A 4 -1.87 -6.93 3.86
C LEU A 4 -0.63 -7.57 3.23
N PHE A 5 0.55 -7.00 3.46
CA PHE A 5 1.81 -7.47 2.89
C PHE A 5 3.02 -6.79 3.58
N GLU A 6 4.19 -7.38 3.38
CA GLU A 6 5.48 -6.76 3.69
C GLU A 6 6.00 -6.07 2.41
N VAL A 7 6.49 -4.84 2.54
CA VAL A 7 7.01 -4.03 1.44
C VAL A 7 8.31 -4.65 0.92
N GLU A 8 8.31 -5.08 -0.34
CA GLU A 8 9.50 -5.57 -1.03
C GLU A 8 10.23 -4.45 -1.77
N ASP A 9 9.49 -3.50 -2.35
CA ASP A 9 10.05 -2.36 -3.08
C ASP A 9 9.12 -1.14 -3.01
N VAL A 10 9.71 0.04 -3.13
CA VAL A 10 9.02 1.32 -3.15
C VAL A 10 9.57 2.20 -4.26
N PHE A 11 8.70 2.63 -5.15
CA PHE A 11 9.07 3.49 -6.27
C PHE A 11 8.07 4.63 -6.43
N SER A 12 8.43 5.62 -7.24
CA SER A 12 7.54 6.74 -7.54
C SER A 12 7.17 6.74 -9.00
N ILE A 13 5.89 6.89 -9.30
CA ILE A 13 5.41 7.15 -10.64
C ILE A 13 5.05 8.63 -10.73
N THR A 14 5.64 9.34 -11.71
CA THR A 14 5.34 10.75 -11.97
C THR A 14 3.84 10.95 -12.12
N GLY A 15 3.25 11.78 -11.25
CA GLY A 15 1.81 12.07 -11.25
C GLY A 15 0.93 11.10 -10.46
N GLN A 16 1.45 9.98 -9.95
CA GLN A 16 0.70 9.03 -9.10
C GLN A 16 1.25 8.91 -7.67
N GLY A 17 2.47 9.38 -7.42
CA GLY A 17 3.06 9.40 -6.08
C GLY A 17 3.88 8.16 -5.76
N CYS A 18 3.99 7.87 -4.46
CA CYS A 18 4.77 6.77 -3.90
C CYS A 18 3.98 5.46 -4.00
N VAL A 19 4.49 4.48 -4.73
CA VAL A 19 3.86 3.17 -4.98
C VAL A 19 4.53 2.10 -4.14
N LEU A 20 3.72 1.28 -3.45
CA LEU A 20 4.19 0.12 -2.69
C LEU A 20 4.04 -1.17 -3.49
N ALA A 21 5.08 -2.00 -3.50
CA ALA A 21 5.08 -3.34 -4.06
C ALA A 21 5.40 -4.39 -2.97
N PRO A 22 4.81 -5.60 -3.05
CA PRO A 22 3.97 -6.11 -4.13
C PRO A 22 2.54 -5.52 -4.17
N GLY A 23 2.09 -4.91 -3.07
CA GLY A 23 0.75 -4.33 -2.94
C GLY A 23 -0.28 -5.32 -2.40
N VAL A 24 -1.57 -5.00 -2.56
CA VAL A 24 -2.66 -5.81 -2.00
C VAL A 24 -2.69 -7.19 -2.65
N PRO A 25 -2.63 -8.30 -1.88
CA PRO A 25 -2.78 -9.65 -2.42
C PRO A 25 -4.17 -9.85 -3.04
N GLN A 26 -4.24 -10.46 -4.22
CA GLN A 26 -5.53 -10.79 -4.87
C GLN A 26 -6.36 -11.76 -4.02
N ALA A 27 -5.71 -12.60 -3.21
CA ALA A 27 -6.36 -13.52 -2.27
C ALA A 27 -6.93 -12.81 -1.03
N PHE A 28 -6.70 -11.50 -0.86
CA PHE A 28 -7.24 -10.75 0.26
C PHE A 28 -8.78 -10.71 0.18
N MET A 29 -9.45 -11.16 1.24
CA MET A 29 -10.89 -11.44 1.19
C MET A 29 -11.77 -10.18 1.16
N ARG A 30 -11.26 -9.02 1.60
CA ARG A 30 -12.03 -7.77 1.60
C ARG A 30 -11.72 -6.95 0.35
N GLU A 31 -12.77 -6.38 -0.24
CA GLU A 31 -12.61 -5.39 -1.31
C GLU A 31 -11.97 -4.12 -0.73
N LEU A 32 -10.83 -3.71 -1.29
CA LEU A 32 -10.17 -2.45 -0.94
C LEU A 32 -10.45 -1.39 -2.00
N LYS A 33 -10.62 -0.14 -1.55
CA LYS A 33 -10.94 1.01 -2.39
C LYS A 33 -9.95 2.13 -2.11
N THR A 34 -9.83 3.06 -3.06
CA THR A 34 -9.19 4.36 -2.79
C THR A 34 -9.81 4.97 -1.53
N GLY A 35 -8.97 5.54 -0.67
CA GLY A 35 -9.34 6.07 0.64
C GLY A 35 -9.26 5.04 1.78
N ALA A 36 -9.04 3.75 1.51
CA ALA A 36 -8.91 2.74 2.56
C ALA A 36 -7.77 3.10 3.53
N PRO A 37 -8.03 3.17 4.84
CA PRO A 37 -7.05 3.62 5.83
C PRO A 37 -5.97 2.55 6.04
N LEU A 38 -4.72 2.98 6.07
CA LEU A 38 -3.55 2.12 6.20
C LEU A 38 -2.70 2.56 7.39
N LEU A 39 -2.14 1.57 8.08
CA LEU A 39 -1.00 1.74 8.95
C LEU A 39 0.22 1.06 8.31
N ILE A 40 1.32 1.79 8.21
CA ILE A 40 2.61 1.25 7.80
C ILE A 40 3.55 1.27 8.99
N CYS A 41 4.08 0.11 9.35
CA CYS A 41 5.05 -0.06 10.43
C CYS A 41 6.43 -0.27 9.80
N THR A 42 7.36 0.66 10.00
CA THR A 42 8.72 0.52 9.46
C THR A 42 9.57 -0.42 10.34
N PRO A 43 10.61 -1.06 9.80
CA PRO A 43 11.55 -1.86 10.60
C PRO A 43 12.28 -1.05 11.68
N GLN A 44 12.31 0.28 11.56
CA GLN A 44 12.89 1.19 12.55
C GLN A 44 11.93 1.50 13.70
N GLY A 45 10.69 1.01 13.65
CA GLY A 45 9.65 1.21 14.67
C GLY A 45 8.81 2.48 14.46
N GLU A 46 8.90 3.13 13.30
CA GLU A 46 8.06 4.28 12.97
C GLU A 46 6.71 3.82 12.43
N HIS A 47 5.65 4.55 12.78
CA HIS A 47 4.29 4.25 12.37
C HIS A 47 3.76 5.39 11.48
N ILE A 48 3.35 5.06 10.27
CA ILE A 48 2.82 6.02 9.29
C ILE A 48 1.34 5.70 9.05
N TYR A 49 0.47 6.60 9.48
CA TYR A 49 -0.96 6.55 9.19
C TYR A 49 -1.23 7.23 7.86
N THR A 50 -1.89 6.52 6.94
CA THR A 50 -2.14 7.00 5.58
C THR A 50 -3.36 6.30 4.98
N HIS A 51 -3.55 6.38 3.68
CA HIS A 51 -4.59 5.67 2.96
C HIS A 51 -4.13 5.29 1.56
N ILE A 52 -4.87 4.39 0.92
CA ILE A 52 -4.68 4.10 -0.51
C ILE A 52 -5.12 5.32 -1.33
N ASP A 53 -4.25 5.89 -2.15
CA ASP A 53 -4.59 6.98 -3.06
C ASP A 53 -5.08 6.40 -4.41
N PHE A 54 -4.25 5.61 -5.08
CA PHE A 54 -4.60 5.06 -6.40
C PHE A 54 -4.10 3.63 -6.62
N PHE A 55 -4.95 2.75 -7.16
CA PHE A 55 -4.52 1.42 -7.58
C PHE A 55 -3.80 1.47 -8.94
N VAL A 56 -2.56 1.01 -8.98
CA VAL A 56 -1.75 1.06 -10.19
C VAL A 56 -2.22 -0.01 -11.17
N SER A 57 -2.73 0.45 -12.32
CA SER A 57 -3.09 -0.44 -13.42
C SER A 57 -1.85 -0.93 -14.15
N VAL A 58 -1.61 -2.24 -14.12
CA VAL A 58 -0.49 -2.84 -14.87
C VAL A 58 -1.05 -3.65 -16.03
N LYS A 59 -0.76 -3.23 -17.27
CA LYS A 59 -1.13 -3.99 -18.47
C LYS A 59 -0.32 -5.29 -18.50
N LYS A 60 -0.99 -6.44 -18.37
CA LYS A 60 -0.36 -7.76 -18.41
C LYS A 60 -1.21 -8.77 -19.18
N THR A 61 -0.54 -9.79 -19.71
CA THR A 61 -1.17 -10.94 -20.38
C THR A 61 -1.58 -12.04 -19.39
N GLN A 62 -1.12 -11.97 -18.14
CA GLN A 62 -1.43 -12.91 -17.06
C GLN A 62 -2.00 -12.19 -15.83
N PRO A 63 -2.88 -12.84 -15.04
CA PRO A 63 -3.39 -12.30 -13.79
C PRO A 63 -2.26 -11.99 -12.80
N LEU A 64 -2.41 -10.91 -12.06
CA LEU A 64 -1.47 -10.53 -11.01
C LEU A 64 -1.86 -11.14 -9.67
N SER A 65 -0.89 -11.73 -8.97
CA SER A 65 -1.09 -12.17 -7.59
C SER A 65 -1.29 -11.00 -6.61
N HIS A 66 -0.80 -9.80 -6.95
CA HIS A 66 -0.89 -8.60 -6.13
C HIS A 66 -1.19 -7.36 -6.97
N THR A 67 -1.94 -6.42 -6.39
CA THR A 67 -2.25 -5.14 -7.01
C THR A 67 -1.48 -4.02 -6.29
N PRO A 68 -0.45 -3.44 -6.93
CA PRO A 68 0.26 -2.28 -6.39
C PRO A 68 -0.67 -1.08 -6.29
N PHE A 69 -0.39 -0.20 -5.33
CA PHE A 69 -1.12 1.05 -5.16
C PHE A 69 -0.17 2.16 -4.72
N SER A 70 -0.58 3.39 -4.98
CA SER A 70 0.10 4.57 -4.51
C SER A 70 -0.50 5.12 -3.21
N LEU A 71 0.36 5.83 -2.50
CA LEU A 71 0.05 6.63 -1.33
C LEU A 71 -0.08 8.10 -1.73
N PRO A 72 -0.74 8.93 -0.89
CA PRO A 72 -0.85 10.36 -1.09
C PRO A 72 0.52 11.00 -1.33
N SER A 73 0.55 12.00 -2.21
CA SER A 73 1.79 12.67 -2.66
C SER A 73 2.66 13.28 -1.55
N MET A 74 2.10 13.49 -0.36
CA MET A 74 2.84 13.93 0.83
C MET A 74 3.75 12.83 1.40
N ILE A 75 3.45 11.55 1.14
CA ILE A 75 4.27 10.42 1.55
C ILE A 75 5.35 10.17 0.50
N LYS A 76 6.60 10.26 0.93
CA LYS A 76 7.75 10.09 0.06
C LYS A 76 8.24 8.65 0.12
N LYS A 77 8.79 8.13 -0.98
CA LYS A 77 9.31 6.75 -1.00
C LYS A 77 10.42 6.52 0.02
N GLU A 78 11.20 7.55 0.33
CA GLU A 78 12.33 7.46 1.26
C GLU A 78 11.88 7.25 2.71
N SER A 79 10.61 7.51 3.04
CA SER A 79 10.06 7.25 4.38
C SER A 79 9.57 5.82 4.58
N ILE A 80 9.58 4.99 3.54
CA ILE A 80 9.07 3.61 3.60
C ILE A 80 10.17 2.69 3.07
N PRO A 81 11.03 2.16 3.94
CA PRO A 81 12.02 1.17 3.53
C PRO A 81 11.37 -0.19 3.25
N ALA A 82 12.06 -1.02 2.47
CA ALA A 82 11.71 -2.44 2.35
C ALA A 82 11.72 -3.13 3.74
N GLY A 83 10.88 -4.15 3.90
CA GLY A 83 10.60 -4.80 5.17
C GLY A 83 9.55 -4.08 6.02
N SER A 84 9.02 -2.92 5.58
CA SER A 84 7.89 -2.29 6.26
C SER A 84 6.64 -3.15 6.13
N GLU A 85 5.88 -3.28 7.21
CA GLU A 85 4.63 -4.04 7.22
C GLU A 85 3.44 -3.12 6.98
N VAL A 86 2.55 -3.49 6.06
CA VAL A 86 1.36 -2.70 5.72
C VAL A 86 0.12 -3.38 6.25
N TYR A 87 -0.68 -2.63 7.00
CA TYR A 87 -1.92 -3.08 7.60
C TYR A 87 -3.10 -2.23 7.11
N LEU A 88 -4.22 -2.89 6.83
CA LEU A 88 -5.52 -2.23 6.72
C LEU A 88 -6.04 -1.91 8.12
N GLU A 89 -6.34 -0.65 8.38
CA GLU A 89 -7.04 -0.28 9.61
C GLU A 89 -8.51 -0.68 9.52
N ASP A 90 -9.08 -1.18 10.60
CA ASP A 90 -10.53 -1.40 10.60
C ASP A 90 -11.20 -0.03 10.60
N ASP A 91 -12.09 0.18 9.63
CA ASP A 91 -12.94 1.36 9.56
C ASP A 91 -13.64 1.48 10.92
N ALA A 92 -13.17 2.42 11.75
CA ALA A 92 -13.85 2.77 12.96
C ALA A 92 -15.16 3.43 12.52
N LYS A 93 -16.20 2.61 12.30
CA LYS A 93 -17.56 3.06 12.02
C LYS A 93 -17.87 4.20 13.00
N LYS A 94 -17.88 5.42 12.47
CA LYS A 94 -18.48 6.58 13.13
C LYS A 94 -19.96 6.61 12.79
#